data_AF-A0A1E5Q9B5-F1
#
_entry.id   AF-A0A1E5Q9B5-F1
#
_cell.length_a   1.000
_cell.length_b   1.000
_cell.length_c   1.000
_cell.angle_alpha   90.00
_cell.angle_beta   90.00
_cell.angle_gamma   90.00
#
_symmetry.space_group_name_H-M   'P 1'
#
loop_
_entity.id
_entity.type
_entity.pdbx_description
1 polymer ?
#
loop_
_entity_poly.entity_id
_entity_poly.type
_entity_poly.pdbx_seq_one_letter_code
_entity_poly.pdbx_strand_id
1 'polypeptide(L)'
;MMLPDAPKLGILAGGGDLPRLLIQACQKNGREVFVIAFKDQCDAQTVAGVDHAWVRLGAAGKSIQALKDAQVIDLVMAGRIHRPSMTALMPDARAVRILAGGVMNKGDDGVLRTIVSALEREEGFHMVGAHEVLPELLSPEGVMGQVSPSENDQVDIDVAVHAALALGGADKGQAAVAKAGQVVALEDQDGTDAMLKRIAQANGFDQGGVLAKMTKPGQERRADLPTIGLGTVEYASAAGLKGIVVEAGGSIIVGREAVIKAADDKGLFLVGVKP
;
A
#
# COMPACT_ATOMS: atom_id res chain seq x y z
N MET A 1 -14.65 18.52 4.48
CA MET A 1 -14.14 19.39 5.56
C MET A 1 -14.07 18.52 6.80
N MET A 2 -12.89 18.03 7.18
CA MET A 2 -12.75 17.25 8.42
C MET A 2 -12.85 18.19 9.63
N LEU A 3 -13.50 17.72 10.69
CA LEU A 3 -13.91 18.50 11.86
C LEU A 3 -12.69 18.97 12.69
N PRO A 4 -12.73 20.17 13.30
CA PRO A 4 -11.66 20.72 14.16
C PRO A 4 -11.30 19.91 15.41
N ASP A 5 -12.00 18.80 15.67
CA ASP A 5 -11.87 17.96 16.88
C ASP A 5 -11.40 16.53 16.57
N ALA A 6 -10.79 16.29 15.40
CA ALA A 6 -10.27 14.97 15.07
C ALA A 6 -9.18 14.55 16.08
N PRO A 7 -9.28 13.36 16.71
CA PRO A 7 -8.29 12.92 17.68
C PRO A 7 -6.88 12.90 17.09
N LYS A 8 -5.87 13.14 17.94
CA LYS A 8 -4.46 13.12 17.54
C LYS A 8 -4.11 11.79 16.86
N LEU A 9 -3.51 11.89 15.68
CA LEU A 9 -3.20 10.75 14.82
C LEU A 9 -1.77 10.27 15.07
N GLY A 10 -1.63 8.99 15.43
CA GLY A 10 -0.36 8.29 15.38
C GLY A 10 -0.13 7.67 14.02
N ILE A 11 1.01 7.97 13.41
CA ILE A 11 1.40 7.38 12.12
C ILE A 11 2.48 6.34 12.37
N LEU A 12 2.17 5.07 12.12
CA LEU A 12 3.14 3.98 12.07
C LEU A 12 3.83 4.01 10.69
N ALA A 13 4.96 4.71 10.60
CA ALA A 13 5.58 5.10 9.34
C ALA A 13 6.67 4.12 8.87
N GLY A 14 6.42 3.48 7.73
CA GLY A 14 7.40 2.81 6.89
C GLY A 14 7.98 3.74 5.81
N GLY A 15 8.48 3.16 4.72
CA GLY A 15 9.13 3.89 3.63
C GLY A 15 8.18 4.42 2.56
N GLY A 16 8.68 5.32 1.72
CA GLY A 16 7.93 5.95 0.62
C GLY A 16 7.19 7.22 1.04
N ASP A 17 6.40 7.78 0.12
CA ASP A 17 5.85 9.14 0.31
C ASP A 17 4.54 9.18 1.09
N LEU A 18 3.84 8.04 1.26
CA LEU A 18 2.52 8.01 1.90
C LEU A 18 2.52 8.59 3.33
N PRO A 19 3.45 8.24 4.24
CA PRO A 19 3.49 8.86 5.56
C PRO A 19 3.64 10.39 5.50
N ARG A 20 4.50 10.89 4.59
CA ARG A 20 4.73 12.33 4.42
C ARG A 20 3.47 13.05 3.94
N LEU A 21 2.74 12.46 3.01
CA LEU A 21 1.47 13.01 2.51
C LEU A 21 0.41 13.09 3.62
N LEU A 22 0.33 12.06 4.47
CA LEU A 22 -0.60 12.06 5.61
C LEU A 22 -0.23 13.13 6.65
N ILE A 23 1.06 13.30 6.95
CA ILE A 23 1.56 14.36 7.84
C ILE A 23 1.17 15.74 7.30
N GLN A 24 1.47 16.01 6.04
CA GLN A 24 1.17 17.29 5.40
C GLN A 24 -0.34 17.58 5.38
N ALA A 25 -1.15 16.57 5.10
CA ALA A 25 -2.60 16.69 5.13
C ALA A 25 -3.12 17.01 6.54
N CYS A 26 -2.60 16.35 7.57
CA CYS A 26 -3.01 16.61 8.94
C CYS A 26 -2.60 18.03 9.38
N GLN A 27 -1.36 18.43 9.12
CA GLN A 27 -0.86 19.79 9.40
C GLN A 27 -1.70 20.88 8.70
N LYS A 28 -2.02 20.68 7.41
CA LYS A 28 -2.87 21.61 6.64
C LYS A 28 -4.27 21.75 7.24
N ASN A 29 -4.80 20.67 7.83
CA ASN A 29 -6.14 20.64 8.41
C ASN A 29 -6.14 20.87 9.93
N GLY A 30 -5.00 21.21 10.54
CA GLY A 30 -4.89 21.47 11.99
C GLY A 30 -5.03 20.23 12.88
N ARG A 31 -4.93 19.01 12.32
CA ARG A 31 -4.95 17.76 13.08
C ARG A 31 -3.54 17.47 13.61
N GLU A 32 -3.42 17.29 14.92
CA GLU A 32 -2.15 16.93 15.55
C GLU A 32 -1.69 15.53 15.13
N VAL A 33 -0.38 15.36 14.99
CA VAL A 33 0.25 14.09 14.61
C VAL A 33 1.40 13.72 15.53
N PHE A 34 1.61 12.43 15.73
CA PHE A 34 2.84 11.88 16.31
C PHE A 34 3.29 10.67 15.49
N VAL A 35 4.57 10.61 15.12
CA VAL A 35 5.05 9.58 14.18
C VAL A 35 5.90 8.55 14.91
N ILE A 36 5.54 7.27 14.76
CA ILE A 36 6.47 6.17 15.03
C ILE A 36 7.22 5.90 13.73
N ALA A 37 8.45 6.42 13.65
CA ALA A 37 9.31 6.21 12.50
C ALA A 37 10.09 4.90 12.68
N PHE A 38 9.80 3.91 11.83
CA PHE A 38 10.51 2.64 11.91
C PHE A 38 11.94 2.77 11.39
N LYS A 39 12.91 2.43 12.24
CA LYS A 39 14.34 2.42 11.88
C LYS A 39 14.56 1.51 10.67
N ASP A 40 15.43 1.97 9.76
CA ASP A 40 15.80 1.28 8.51
C ASP A 40 14.63 1.05 7.54
N GLN A 41 13.47 1.69 7.79
CA GLN A 41 12.28 1.61 6.94
C GLN A 41 11.78 3.00 6.54
N CYS A 42 11.72 3.93 7.50
CA CYS A 42 11.23 5.30 7.29
C CYS A 42 12.37 6.25 6.90
N ASP A 43 12.13 7.09 5.89
CA ASP A 43 13.06 8.11 5.45
C ASP A 43 13.15 9.25 6.49
N ALA A 44 14.36 9.68 6.86
CA ALA A 44 14.54 10.72 7.88
C ALA A 44 13.86 12.06 7.52
N GLN A 45 13.77 12.37 6.22
CA GLN A 45 13.09 13.56 5.71
C GLN A 45 11.57 13.55 5.94
N THR A 46 10.97 12.36 6.10
CA THR A 46 9.53 12.22 6.36
C THR A 46 9.12 12.83 7.70
N VAL A 47 10.01 12.81 8.69
CA VAL A 47 9.73 13.29 10.06
C VAL A 47 10.46 14.59 10.42
N ALA A 48 11.07 15.25 9.43
CA ALA A 48 11.75 16.52 9.66
C ALA A 48 10.76 17.59 10.14
N GLY A 49 10.96 18.11 11.35
CA GLY A 49 10.08 19.11 11.95
C GLY A 49 8.73 18.58 12.44
N VAL A 50 8.61 17.26 12.65
CA VAL A 50 7.39 16.60 13.13
C VAL A 50 7.70 15.90 14.44
N ASP A 51 6.77 15.89 15.40
CA ASP A 51 6.93 15.11 16.63
C ASP A 51 6.96 13.61 16.31
N HIS A 52 8.04 12.94 16.71
CA HIS A 52 8.25 11.55 16.36
C HIS A 52 9.14 10.80 17.35
N ALA A 53 9.08 9.47 17.29
CA ALA A 53 10.02 8.57 17.92
C ALA A 53 10.58 7.57 16.90
N TRP A 54 11.91 7.41 16.89
CA TRP A 54 12.58 6.36 16.11
C TRP A 54 12.54 5.04 16.85
N VAL A 55 11.78 4.08 16.34
CA VAL A 55 11.56 2.77 16.98
C VAL A 55 11.95 1.64 16.03
N ARG A 56 12.52 0.56 16.57
CA ARG A 56 12.77 -0.65 15.77
C ARG A 56 11.44 -1.36 15.51
N LEU A 57 11.24 -1.93 14.33
CA LEU A 57 9.98 -2.60 13.95
C LEU A 57 9.51 -3.65 14.98
N GLY A 58 10.41 -4.44 15.56
CA GLY A 58 10.07 -5.44 16.57
C GLY A 58 9.88 -4.92 18.00
N ALA A 59 10.02 -3.62 18.25
CA ALA A 59 9.88 -3.03 19.59
C ALA A 59 8.47 -2.47 19.81
N ALA A 60 7.44 -3.32 19.65
CA ALA A 60 6.04 -2.92 19.71
C ALA A 60 5.67 -2.24 21.04
N GLY A 61 6.20 -2.71 22.18
CA GLY A 61 5.95 -2.10 23.48
C GLY A 61 6.48 -0.67 23.57
N LYS A 62 7.64 -0.39 22.95
CA LYS A 62 8.18 0.97 22.87
C LYS A 62 7.32 1.88 22.01
N SER A 63 6.83 1.39 20.86
CA SER A 63 5.91 2.15 20.00
C SER A 63 4.63 2.50 20.76
N ILE A 64 4.02 1.52 21.42
CA ILE A 64 2.78 1.70 22.19
C ILE A 64 2.99 2.72 23.33
N GLN A 65 4.08 2.61 24.08
CA GLN A 65 4.37 3.57 25.15
C GLN A 65 4.53 4.99 24.62
N ALA A 66 5.30 5.18 23.56
CA ALA A 66 5.50 6.50 22.95
C ALA A 66 4.19 7.10 22.42
N LEU A 67 3.33 6.28 21.81
CA LEU A 67 2.00 6.69 21.35
C LEU A 67 1.10 7.14 22.51
N LYS A 68 1.10 6.39 23.63
CA LYS A 68 0.33 6.72 24.84
C LYS A 68 0.84 8.00 25.51
N ASP A 69 2.16 8.14 25.63
CA ASP A 69 2.79 9.34 26.19
C ASP A 69 2.47 10.58 25.34
N ALA A 70 2.38 10.41 24.02
CA ALA A 70 1.98 11.46 23.08
C ALA A 70 0.46 11.69 23.01
N GLN A 71 -0.34 10.96 23.79
CA GLN A 71 -1.81 11.03 23.86
C GLN A 71 -2.49 10.76 22.52
N VAL A 72 -1.93 9.84 21.73
CA VAL A 72 -2.53 9.39 20.47
C VAL A 72 -3.77 8.53 20.75
N ILE A 73 -4.81 8.74 19.94
CA ILE A 73 -6.04 7.95 19.97
C ILE A 73 -6.22 7.17 18.66
N ASP A 74 -6.12 7.88 17.52
CA ASP A 74 -6.26 7.26 16.20
C ASP A 74 -4.90 6.79 15.69
N LEU A 75 -4.85 5.64 15.04
CA LEU A 75 -3.65 5.09 14.43
C LEU A 75 -3.85 4.78 12.96
N VAL A 76 -2.85 5.14 12.15
CA VAL A 76 -2.77 4.76 10.74
C VAL A 76 -1.45 4.06 10.46
N MET A 77 -1.51 2.98 9.67
CA MET A 77 -0.32 2.36 9.09
C MET A 77 -0.06 2.96 7.72
N ALA A 78 1.18 3.42 7.49
CA ALA A 78 1.51 4.10 6.25
C ALA A 78 2.92 3.75 5.78
N GLY A 79 3.06 3.50 4.49
CA GLY A 79 4.34 3.23 3.85
C GLY A 79 4.71 1.75 3.81
N ARG A 80 5.71 1.45 2.98
CA ARG A 80 6.19 0.08 2.75
C ARG A 80 7.05 -0.38 3.91
N ILE A 81 6.88 -1.63 4.33
CA ILE A 81 7.74 -2.30 5.31
C ILE A 81 8.38 -3.51 4.64
N HIS A 82 9.71 -3.54 4.59
CA HIS A 82 10.44 -4.75 4.22
C HIS A 82 10.44 -5.69 5.41
N ARG A 83 9.81 -6.84 5.28
CA ARG A 83 9.70 -7.82 6.36
C ARG A 83 11.10 -8.36 6.71
N PRO A 84 11.67 -8.01 7.88
CA PRO A 84 12.97 -8.54 8.26
C PRO A 84 12.82 -10.00 8.70
N SER A 85 13.92 -10.75 8.71
CA SER A 85 13.93 -12.07 9.35
C SER A 85 13.54 -11.95 10.83
N MET A 86 12.97 -13.02 11.41
CA MET A 86 12.57 -13.01 12.83
C MET A 86 13.74 -12.70 13.76
N THR A 87 14.95 -13.11 13.39
CA THR A 87 16.18 -12.81 14.15
C THR A 87 16.55 -11.34 14.08
N ALA A 88 16.46 -10.71 12.90
CA ALA A 88 16.70 -9.28 12.73
C ALA A 88 15.59 -8.42 13.37
N LEU A 89 14.36 -8.94 13.44
CA LEU A 89 13.23 -8.25 14.05
C LEU A 89 13.45 -8.03 15.55
N MET A 90 14.15 -8.93 16.26
CA MET A 90 14.41 -8.88 17.72
C MET A 90 13.16 -8.48 18.54
N PRO A 91 12.06 -9.24 18.46
CA PRO A 91 10.78 -8.83 19.03
C PRO A 91 10.86 -8.64 20.55
N ASP A 92 10.29 -7.55 21.07
CA ASP A 92 10.13 -7.37 22.51
C ASP A 92 8.99 -8.24 23.07
N ALA A 93 8.86 -8.32 24.40
CA ALA A 93 7.86 -9.17 25.05
C ALA A 93 6.42 -8.86 24.59
N ARG A 94 6.14 -7.59 24.23
CA ARG A 94 4.83 -7.19 23.73
C ARG A 94 4.61 -7.69 22.32
N ALA A 95 5.59 -7.50 21.43
CA ALA A 95 5.56 -8.02 20.07
C ALA A 95 5.39 -9.55 20.05
N VAL A 96 6.12 -10.27 20.90
CA VAL A 96 5.97 -11.73 21.05
C VAL A 96 4.54 -12.09 21.46
N ARG A 97 3.95 -11.37 22.42
CA ARG A 97 2.56 -11.64 22.86
C ARG A 97 1.55 -11.41 21.74
N ILE A 98 1.68 -10.32 20.98
CA ILE A 98 0.80 -10.01 19.84
C ILE A 98 0.90 -11.12 18.78
N LEU A 99 2.13 -11.53 18.43
CA LEU A 99 2.37 -12.56 17.42
C LEU A 99 1.95 -13.98 17.90
N ALA A 100 2.05 -14.26 19.21
CA ALA A 100 1.58 -15.50 19.79
C ALA A 100 0.07 -15.72 19.60
N GLY A 101 -0.70 -14.64 19.37
CA GLY A 101 -2.14 -14.66 19.05
C GLY A 101 -2.51 -15.28 17.69
N GLY A 102 -1.56 -15.86 16.97
CA GLY A 102 -1.82 -16.71 15.80
C GLY A 102 -1.40 -16.08 14.48
N VAL A 103 -0.10 -15.92 14.26
CA VAL A 103 0.50 -15.63 12.94
C VAL A 103 1.20 -16.82 12.28
N MET A 104 1.40 -17.92 13.01
CA MET A 104 2.00 -19.14 12.45
C MET A 104 1.09 -19.65 11.32
N ASN A 105 1.61 -19.73 10.09
CA ASN A 105 0.90 -20.14 8.86
C ASN A 105 -0.09 -19.13 8.24
N LYS A 106 -0.11 -17.86 8.69
CA LYS A 106 -0.89 -16.81 8.00
C LYS A 106 -0.03 -16.08 6.96
N GLY A 107 -0.63 -15.71 5.83
CA GLY A 107 -0.02 -14.75 4.90
C GLY A 107 -0.06 -13.32 5.48
N ASP A 108 0.39 -12.35 4.68
CA ASP A 108 0.67 -11.00 5.19
C ASP A 108 -0.58 -10.29 5.74
N ASP A 109 -1.74 -10.44 5.09
CA ASP A 109 -2.99 -9.83 5.57
C ASP A 109 -3.42 -10.42 6.91
N GLY A 110 -3.24 -11.74 7.08
CA GLY A 110 -3.53 -12.41 8.34
C GLY A 110 -2.65 -11.93 9.51
N VAL A 111 -1.40 -11.53 9.23
CA VAL A 111 -0.50 -10.91 10.21
C VAL A 111 -0.97 -9.51 10.58
N LEU A 112 -1.28 -8.68 9.58
CA LEU A 112 -1.75 -7.31 9.79
C LEU A 112 -3.04 -7.26 10.61
N ARG A 113 -4.01 -8.14 10.34
CA ARG A 113 -5.24 -8.26 11.13
C ARG A 113 -4.98 -8.58 12.60
N THR A 114 -4.03 -9.47 12.89
CA THR A 114 -3.64 -9.78 14.28
C THR A 114 -3.06 -8.55 14.98
N ILE A 115 -2.22 -7.78 14.28
CA ILE A 115 -1.64 -6.54 14.82
C ILE A 115 -2.73 -5.49 15.08
N VAL A 116 -3.60 -5.22 14.10
CA VAL A 116 -4.75 -4.29 14.21
C VAL A 116 -5.62 -4.67 15.40
N SER A 117 -6.03 -5.94 15.47
CA SER A 117 -6.88 -6.43 16.56
C SER A 117 -6.21 -6.25 17.93
N ALA A 118 -4.90 -6.46 18.05
CA ALA A 118 -4.21 -6.29 19.32
C ALA A 118 -4.10 -4.80 19.72
N LEU A 119 -3.80 -3.91 18.77
CA LEU A 119 -3.74 -2.46 19.01
C LEU A 119 -5.11 -1.91 19.43
N GLU A 120 -6.19 -2.38 18.81
CA GLU A 120 -7.54 -1.95 19.19
C GLU A 120 -7.99 -2.55 20.52
N ARG A 121 -7.97 -3.88 20.65
CA ARG A 121 -8.61 -4.57 21.78
C ARG A 121 -7.80 -4.52 23.07
N GLU A 122 -6.47 -4.55 22.96
CA GLU A 122 -5.61 -4.65 24.14
C GLU A 122 -5.00 -3.30 24.53
N GLU A 123 -4.83 -2.38 23.59
CA GLU A 123 -4.20 -1.07 23.84
C GLU A 123 -5.17 0.12 23.79
N GLY A 124 -6.35 -0.06 23.20
CA GLY A 124 -7.40 0.97 23.15
C GLY A 124 -7.22 2.02 22.06
N PHE A 125 -6.34 1.77 21.07
CA PHE A 125 -6.23 2.65 19.91
C PHE A 125 -7.39 2.44 18.94
N HIS A 126 -7.69 3.44 18.13
CA HIS A 126 -8.66 3.35 17.04
C HIS A 126 -7.93 3.32 15.70
N MET A 127 -7.99 2.19 14.99
CA MET A 127 -7.31 2.05 13.70
C MET A 127 -8.14 2.69 12.59
N VAL A 128 -7.52 3.62 11.86
CA VAL A 128 -8.09 4.30 10.69
C VAL A 128 -7.25 4.02 9.45
N GLY A 129 -7.89 3.96 8.28
CA GLY A 129 -7.22 3.82 6.99
C GLY A 129 -6.60 5.11 6.51
N ALA A 130 -5.52 5.01 5.73
CA ALA A 130 -4.90 6.17 5.06
C ALA A 130 -5.91 6.91 4.17
N HIS A 131 -6.85 6.19 3.55
CA HIS A 131 -7.92 6.75 2.73
C HIS A 131 -9.01 7.49 3.54
N GLU A 132 -9.13 7.23 4.84
CA GLU A 132 -10.06 7.97 5.71
C GLU A 132 -9.47 9.31 6.11
N VAL A 133 -8.14 9.38 6.25
CA VAL A 133 -7.39 10.61 6.53
C VAL A 133 -7.25 11.47 5.26
N LEU A 134 -7.02 10.82 4.12
CA LEU A 134 -6.81 11.49 2.83
C LEU A 134 -7.60 10.79 1.71
N PRO A 135 -8.92 11.05 1.57
CA PRO A 135 -9.79 10.38 0.61
C PRO A 135 -9.37 10.53 -0.85
N GLU A 136 -8.71 11.63 -1.20
CA GLU A 136 -8.14 11.88 -2.52
C GLU A 136 -6.96 10.95 -2.88
N LEU A 137 -6.58 10.00 -2.01
CA LEU A 137 -5.68 8.92 -2.36
C LEU A 137 -6.36 7.81 -3.17
N LEU A 138 -7.67 7.63 -3.02
CA LEU A 138 -8.38 6.49 -3.62
C LEU A 138 -8.57 6.65 -5.12
N SER A 139 -8.13 5.63 -5.87
CA SER A 139 -8.36 5.51 -7.32
C SER A 139 -9.81 5.81 -7.71
N PRO A 140 -10.05 6.80 -8.60
CA PRO A 140 -11.37 7.04 -9.16
C PRO A 140 -11.76 5.88 -10.10
N GLU A 141 -13.05 5.79 -10.42
CA GLU A 141 -13.54 4.88 -11.46
C GLU A 141 -13.32 5.48 -12.86
N GLY A 142 -13.02 4.63 -13.83
CA GLY A 142 -12.83 5.00 -15.23
C GLY A 142 -11.40 5.35 -15.61
N VAL A 143 -11.22 5.81 -16.84
CA VAL A 143 -9.92 6.21 -17.40
C VAL A 143 -9.49 7.53 -16.76
N MET A 144 -8.25 7.58 -16.27
CA MET A 144 -7.73 8.71 -15.51
C MET A 144 -6.89 9.70 -16.35
N GLY A 145 -6.30 9.21 -17.45
CA GLY A 145 -5.42 9.99 -18.33
C GLY A 145 -6.00 10.18 -19.73
N GLN A 146 -5.12 10.51 -20.68
CA GLN A 146 -5.44 10.71 -22.09
C GLN A 146 -5.47 9.41 -22.89
N VAL A 147 -4.77 8.37 -22.42
CA VAL A 147 -4.69 7.07 -23.07
C VAL A 147 -5.82 6.17 -22.59
N SER A 148 -6.63 5.68 -23.51
CA SER A 148 -7.75 4.77 -23.24
C SER A 148 -7.44 3.34 -23.71
N PRO A 149 -7.92 2.30 -22.99
CA PRO A 149 -7.80 0.93 -23.45
C PRO A 149 -8.63 0.69 -24.72
N SER A 150 -8.13 -0.18 -25.61
CA SER A 150 -8.89 -0.71 -26.74
C SER A 150 -9.73 -1.93 -26.36
N GLU A 151 -10.58 -2.41 -27.27
CA GLU A 151 -11.36 -3.65 -27.06
C GLU A 151 -10.49 -4.87 -26.77
N ASN A 152 -9.34 -4.98 -27.45
CA ASN A 152 -8.38 -6.07 -27.18
C ASN A 152 -7.76 -5.94 -25.79
N ASP A 153 -7.52 -4.71 -25.33
CA ASP A 153 -6.97 -4.47 -24.00
C ASP A 153 -8.01 -4.80 -22.93
N GLN A 154 -9.31 -4.65 -23.21
CA GLN A 154 -10.39 -5.05 -22.28
C GLN A 154 -10.35 -6.55 -21.93
N VAL A 155 -10.05 -7.41 -22.91
CA VAL A 155 -9.87 -8.85 -22.65
C VAL A 155 -8.72 -9.10 -21.67
N ASP A 156 -7.59 -8.39 -21.86
CA ASP A 156 -6.44 -8.49 -20.96
C ASP A 156 -6.74 -7.90 -19.58
N ILE A 157 -7.51 -6.80 -19.51
CA ILE A 157 -8.00 -6.22 -18.25
C ILE A 157 -8.78 -7.27 -17.46
N ASP A 158 -9.79 -7.90 -18.08
CA ASP A 158 -10.67 -8.87 -17.41
C ASP A 158 -9.89 -10.09 -16.91
N VAL A 159 -8.98 -10.63 -17.73
CA VAL A 159 -8.13 -11.76 -17.36
C VAL A 159 -7.17 -11.40 -16.21
N ALA A 160 -6.53 -10.22 -16.27
CA ALA A 160 -5.62 -9.77 -15.23
C ALA A 160 -6.35 -9.49 -13.91
N VAL A 161 -7.53 -8.86 -13.94
CA VAL A 161 -8.38 -8.61 -12.76
C VAL A 161 -8.75 -9.93 -12.09
N HIS A 162 -9.26 -10.89 -12.86
CA HIS A 162 -9.67 -12.19 -12.32
C HIS A 162 -8.49 -12.93 -11.69
N ALA A 163 -7.33 -12.93 -12.34
CA ALA A 163 -6.12 -13.55 -11.83
C ALA A 163 -5.61 -12.87 -10.55
N ALA A 164 -5.62 -11.54 -10.48
CA ALA A 164 -5.21 -10.79 -9.30
C ALA A 164 -6.12 -11.05 -8.10
N LEU A 165 -7.45 -11.12 -8.31
CA LEU A 165 -8.41 -11.45 -7.26
C LEU A 165 -8.28 -12.90 -6.77
N ALA A 166 -8.08 -13.85 -7.68
CA ALA A 166 -7.86 -15.26 -7.33
C ALA A 166 -6.56 -15.43 -6.51
N LEU A 167 -5.49 -14.74 -6.91
CA LEU A 167 -4.22 -14.71 -6.18
C LEU A 167 -4.39 -14.07 -4.79
N GLY A 168 -5.15 -12.97 -4.71
CA GLY A 168 -5.49 -12.29 -3.46
C GLY A 168 -6.33 -13.14 -2.52
N GLY A 169 -7.29 -13.91 -3.05
CA GLY A 169 -8.11 -14.83 -2.26
C GLY A 169 -7.31 -15.98 -1.65
N ALA A 170 -6.15 -16.31 -2.22
CA ALA A 170 -5.18 -17.25 -1.65
C ALA A 170 -4.14 -16.59 -0.72
N ASP A 171 -4.21 -15.27 -0.52
CA ASP A 171 -3.26 -14.45 0.23
C ASP A 171 -1.80 -14.61 -0.23
N LYS A 172 -1.59 -14.75 -1.55
CA LYS A 172 -0.25 -14.97 -2.16
C LYS A 172 0.31 -13.77 -2.92
N GLY A 173 -0.51 -12.76 -3.14
CA GLY A 173 -0.16 -11.55 -3.91
C GLY A 173 -1.44 -10.78 -4.23
N GLN A 174 -1.33 -9.68 -4.95
CA GLN A 174 -2.46 -8.82 -5.29
C GLN A 174 -2.36 -8.22 -6.70
N ALA A 175 -1.33 -8.60 -7.46
CA ALA A 175 -1.15 -8.17 -8.84
C ALA A 175 -0.95 -9.34 -9.81
N ALA A 176 -1.40 -9.14 -11.03
CA ALA A 176 -1.22 -10.05 -12.14
C ALA A 176 -0.99 -9.26 -13.43
N VAL A 177 -0.30 -9.88 -14.39
CA VAL A 177 -0.17 -9.35 -15.75
C VAL A 177 -0.82 -10.33 -16.71
N ALA A 178 -1.68 -9.83 -17.60
CA ALA A 178 -2.21 -10.60 -18.72
C ALA A 178 -1.80 -9.99 -20.05
N LYS A 179 -1.69 -10.82 -21.09
CA LYS A 179 -1.42 -10.41 -22.47
C LYS A 179 -2.07 -11.40 -23.43
N ALA A 180 -2.76 -10.89 -24.45
CA ALA A 180 -3.44 -11.72 -25.45
C ALA A 180 -4.39 -12.78 -24.85
N GLY A 181 -5.14 -12.38 -23.81
CA GLY A 181 -6.11 -13.21 -23.12
C GLY A 181 -5.52 -14.25 -22.16
N GLN A 182 -4.22 -14.17 -21.84
CA GLN A 182 -3.54 -15.14 -20.98
C GLN A 182 -2.77 -14.46 -19.85
N VAL A 183 -2.77 -15.08 -18.67
CA VAL A 183 -1.93 -14.67 -17.54
C VAL A 183 -0.49 -15.00 -17.87
N VAL A 184 0.37 -13.97 -17.87
CA VAL A 184 1.80 -14.08 -18.18
C VAL A 184 2.69 -13.89 -16.96
N ALA A 185 2.18 -13.24 -15.91
CA ALA A 185 2.87 -13.14 -14.63
C ALA A 185 1.89 -12.99 -13.47
N LEU A 186 2.29 -13.50 -12.31
CA LEU A 186 1.60 -13.32 -11.03
C LEU A 186 2.60 -12.73 -10.03
N GLU A 187 2.12 -11.84 -9.19
CA GLU A 187 2.91 -11.32 -8.07
C GLU A 187 3.25 -12.45 -7.08
N ASP A 188 4.45 -12.39 -6.54
CA ASP A 188 4.92 -13.25 -5.47
C ASP A 188 5.41 -12.40 -4.29
N GLN A 189 6.04 -13.05 -3.32
CA GLN A 189 6.59 -12.41 -2.11
C GLN A 189 7.61 -11.29 -2.39
N ASP A 190 8.22 -11.25 -3.57
CA ASP A 190 9.19 -10.20 -3.93
C ASP A 190 8.47 -8.90 -4.37
N GLY A 191 7.16 -8.99 -4.60
CA GLY A 191 6.27 -7.87 -4.87
C GLY A 191 6.19 -7.43 -6.34
N THR A 192 5.25 -6.53 -6.61
CA THR A 192 4.90 -6.06 -7.95
C THR A 192 6.11 -5.50 -8.70
N ASP A 193 6.98 -4.72 -8.04
CA ASP A 193 8.15 -4.11 -8.67
C ASP A 193 9.15 -5.17 -9.16
N ALA A 194 9.36 -6.23 -8.39
CA ALA A 194 10.23 -7.34 -8.78
C ALA A 194 9.65 -8.12 -9.96
N MET A 195 8.33 -8.39 -9.92
CA MET A 195 7.62 -9.02 -11.03
C MET A 195 7.80 -8.23 -12.34
N LEU A 196 7.57 -6.92 -12.34
CA LEU A 196 7.72 -6.08 -13.54
C LEU A 196 9.17 -6.01 -14.04
N LYS A 197 10.15 -5.95 -13.13
CA LYS A 197 11.58 -6.02 -13.49
C LYS A 197 11.94 -7.34 -14.17
N ARG A 198 11.43 -8.48 -13.68
CA ARG A 198 11.65 -9.80 -14.31
C ARG A 198 11.08 -9.84 -15.72
N ILE A 199 9.89 -9.27 -15.94
CA ILE A 199 9.30 -9.15 -17.28
C ILE A 199 10.22 -8.32 -18.18
N ALA A 200 10.64 -7.13 -17.75
CA ALA A 200 11.52 -6.27 -18.53
C ALA A 200 12.86 -6.95 -18.88
N GLN A 201 13.43 -7.74 -17.95
CA GLN A 201 14.66 -8.50 -18.18
C GLN A 201 14.50 -9.68 -19.14
N ALA A 202 13.30 -10.24 -19.26
CA ALA A 202 12.97 -11.34 -20.18
C ALA A 202 12.62 -10.84 -21.60
N ASN A 203 13.22 -9.71 -22.03
CA ASN A 203 12.92 -8.94 -23.24
C ASN A 203 11.55 -8.22 -23.23
N GLY A 204 10.87 -8.15 -22.09
CA GLY A 204 9.58 -7.46 -21.96
C GLY A 204 8.53 -7.98 -22.95
N PHE A 205 7.65 -7.08 -23.34
CA PHE A 205 6.74 -7.28 -24.45
C PHE A 205 7.06 -6.29 -25.58
N ASP A 206 6.91 -6.71 -26.84
CA ASP A 206 6.86 -5.82 -28.01
C ASP A 206 5.54 -5.01 -28.00
N GLN A 207 5.37 -4.19 -26.96
CA GLN A 207 4.14 -3.48 -26.58
C GLN A 207 2.90 -4.38 -26.41
N GLY A 208 2.45 -4.53 -25.18
CA GLY A 208 1.23 -5.28 -24.91
C GLY A 208 1.08 -5.69 -23.46
N GLY A 209 -0.12 -6.16 -23.14
CA GLY A 209 -0.44 -6.64 -21.82
C GLY A 209 -0.76 -5.55 -20.81
N VAL A 210 -1.37 -6.00 -19.72
CA VAL A 210 -2.05 -5.16 -18.74
C VAL A 210 -1.67 -5.65 -17.36
N LEU A 211 -1.18 -4.73 -16.52
CA LEU A 211 -1.02 -4.96 -15.10
C LEU A 211 -2.35 -4.68 -14.40
N ALA A 212 -2.89 -5.67 -13.68
CA ALA A 212 -3.96 -5.46 -12.73
C ALA A 212 -3.42 -5.55 -11.31
N LYS A 213 -3.80 -4.60 -10.45
CA LYS A 213 -3.52 -4.64 -9.01
C LYS A 213 -4.82 -4.39 -8.24
N MET A 214 -5.28 -5.40 -7.50
CA MET A 214 -6.61 -5.45 -6.90
C MET A 214 -6.54 -5.58 -5.39
N THR A 215 -7.56 -5.09 -4.67
CA THR A 215 -7.65 -5.35 -3.23
C THR A 215 -7.89 -6.84 -3.03
N LYS A 216 -7.17 -7.46 -2.11
CA LYS A 216 -7.42 -8.87 -1.81
C LYS A 216 -8.85 -9.02 -1.23
N PRO A 217 -9.62 -10.05 -1.62
CA PRO A 217 -10.92 -10.30 -1.03
C PRO A 217 -10.84 -10.40 0.51
N GLY A 218 -11.61 -9.54 1.18
CA GLY A 218 -11.66 -9.47 2.64
C GLY A 218 -10.47 -8.78 3.32
N GLN A 219 -9.50 -8.20 2.58
CA GLN A 219 -8.34 -7.47 3.14
C GLN A 219 -8.74 -6.45 4.21
N GLU A 220 -7.91 -6.29 5.24
CA GLU A 220 -8.07 -5.19 6.19
C GLU A 220 -7.67 -3.86 5.54
N ARG A 221 -8.66 -3.22 4.90
CA ARG A 221 -8.51 -1.97 4.13
C ARG A 221 -7.94 -0.80 4.93
N ARG A 222 -8.04 -0.83 6.26
CA ARG A 222 -7.45 0.22 7.12
C ARG A 222 -5.95 0.04 7.32
N ALA A 223 -5.48 -1.20 7.23
CA ALA A 223 -4.07 -1.53 7.41
C ALA A 223 -3.29 -1.49 6.10
N ASP A 224 -3.89 -2.00 5.03
CA ASP A 224 -3.21 -2.13 3.75
C ASP A 224 -4.21 -2.03 2.60
N LEU A 225 -3.86 -1.19 1.62
CA LEU A 225 -4.52 -1.12 0.33
C LEU A 225 -3.45 -1.21 -0.75
N PRO A 226 -3.73 -1.89 -1.87
CA PRO A 226 -2.84 -1.90 -3.01
C PRO A 226 -2.49 -0.47 -3.42
N THR A 227 -1.18 -0.20 -3.47
CA THR A 227 -0.66 1.12 -3.76
C THR A 227 0.11 1.12 -5.08
N ILE A 228 -0.13 2.14 -5.91
CA ILE A 228 0.68 2.48 -7.08
C ILE A 228 1.27 3.88 -6.93
N GLY A 229 2.41 4.10 -7.59
CA GLY A 229 3.08 5.40 -7.67
C GLY A 229 3.91 5.50 -8.94
N LEU A 230 4.74 6.54 -9.04
CA LEU A 230 5.60 6.76 -10.21
C LEU A 230 6.46 5.54 -10.56
N GLY A 231 7.03 4.86 -9.56
CA GLY A 231 7.80 3.64 -9.77
C GLY A 231 7.02 2.54 -10.51
N THR A 232 5.72 2.38 -10.23
CA THR A 232 4.87 1.41 -10.93
C THR A 232 4.74 1.76 -12.41
N VAL A 233 4.57 3.05 -12.75
CA VAL A 233 4.54 3.52 -14.14
C VAL A 233 5.87 3.30 -14.83
N GLU A 234 6.99 3.60 -14.14
CA GLU A 234 8.34 3.33 -14.65
C GLU A 234 8.55 1.86 -15.00
N TYR A 235 8.23 0.96 -14.07
CA TYR A 235 8.43 -0.47 -14.28
C TYR A 235 7.45 -1.06 -15.28
N ALA A 236 6.19 -0.62 -15.32
CA ALA A 236 5.21 -1.07 -16.30
C ALA A 236 5.63 -0.68 -17.73
N SER A 237 6.09 0.55 -17.90
CA SER A 237 6.62 1.03 -19.18
C SER A 237 7.88 0.27 -19.59
N ALA A 238 8.83 0.05 -18.67
CA ALA A 238 10.03 -0.74 -18.95
C ALA A 238 9.73 -2.21 -19.30
N ALA A 239 8.63 -2.77 -18.78
CA ALA A 239 8.14 -4.10 -19.12
C ALA A 239 7.41 -4.15 -20.48
N GLY A 240 7.18 -3.01 -21.14
CA GLY A 240 6.45 -2.94 -22.41
C GLY A 240 4.94 -3.08 -22.27
N LEU A 241 4.37 -2.80 -21.08
CA LEU A 241 2.93 -2.87 -20.86
C LEU A 241 2.20 -1.71 -21.52
N LYS A 242 0.93 -1.94 -21.88
CA LYS A 242 0.03 -0.91 -22.42
C LYS A 242 -0.74 -0.15 -21.36
N GLY A 243 -0.91 -0.73 -20.17
CA GLY A 243 -1.68 -0.06 -19.15
C GLY A 243 -1.67 -0.73 -17.78
N ILE A 244 -2.19 0.04 -16.84
CA ILE A 244 -2.29 -0.29 -15.43
C ILE A 244 -3.76 -0.17 -15.03
N VAL A 245 -4.25 -1.20 -14.37
CA VAL A 245 -5.61 -1.33 -13.86
C VAL A 245 -5.54 -1.44 -12.35
N VAL A 246 -6.35 -0.64 -11.66
CA VAL A 246 -6.51 -0.68 -10.21
C VAL A 246 -7.98 -0.78 -9.82
N GLU A 247 -8.26 -1.29 -8.62
CA GLU A 247 -9.64 -1.31 -8.11
C GLU A 247 -10.09 0.12 -7.76
N ALA A 248 -11.18 0.59 -8.35
CA ALA A 248 -11.77 1.90 -8.05
C ALA A 248 -12.26 1.94 -6.59
N GLY A 249 -11.79 2.92 -5.82
CA GLY A 249 -12.06 3.03 -4.37
C GLY A 249 -11.38 1.96 -3.51
N GLY A 250 -10.62 1.03 -4.12
CA GLY A 250 -9.88 -0.03 -3.44
C GLY A 250 -8.36 0.08 -3.59
N SER A 251 -7.84 1.14 -4.20
CA SER A 251 -6.39 1.30 -4.38
C SER A 251 -5.94 2.73 -4.12
N ILE A 252 -4.72 2.87 -3.60
CA ILE A 252 -4.08 4.15 -3.34
C ILE A 252 -3.20 4.54 -4.52
N ILE A 253 -3.34 5.79 -4.99
CA ILE A 253 -2.46 6.39 -6.00
C ILE A 253 -1.64 7.50 -5.34
N VAL A 254 -0.38 7.21 -5.03
CA VAL A 254 0.55 8.18 -4.43
C VAL A 254 1.03 9.15 -5.48
N GLY A 255 0.71 10.45 -5.31
CA GLY A 255 1.06 11.49 -6.29
C GLY A 255 0.26 11.36 -7.58
N ARG A 256 -1.07 11.19 -7.48
CA ARG A 256 -1.99 10.92 -8.60
C ARG A 256 -1.73 11.73 -9.87
N GLU A 257 -1.61 13.06 -9.76
CA GLU A 257 -1.38 13.93 -10.92
C GLU A 257 -0.07 13.58 -11.64
N ALA A 258 1.00 13.34 -10.87
CA ALA A 258 2.29 12.94 -11.42
C ALA A 258 2.23 11.54 -12.05
N VAL A 259 1.49 10.61 -11.44
CA VAL A 259 1.27 9.25 -11.97
C VAL A 259 0.51 9.30 -13.29
N ILE A 260 -0.59 10.06 -13.36
CA ILE A 260 -1.38 10.23 -14.59
C ILE A 260 -0.50 10.84 -15.69
N LYS A 261 0.21 11.93 -15.37
CA LYS A 261 1.12 12.57 -16.33
C LYS A 261 2.21 11.62 -16.83
N ALA A 262 2.84 10.86 -15.94
CA ALA A 262 3.88 9.91 -16.33
C ALA A 262 3.32 8.77 -17.19
N ALA A 263 2.08 8.32 -16.93
CA ALA A 263 1.42 7.30 -17.74
C ALA A 263 1.11 7.84 -19.15
N ASP A 264 0.56 9.05 -19.25
CA ASP A 264 0.28 9.73 -20.52
C ASP A 264 1.56 9.93 -21.35
N ASP A 265 2.63 10.47 -20.74
CA ASP A 265 3.91 10.72 -21.41
C ASP A 265 4.53 9.42 -21.98
N LYS A 266 4.15 8.27 -21.43
CA LYS A 266 4.66 6.95 -21.82
C LYS A 266 3.68 6.14 -22.66
N GLY A 267 2.50 6.69 -22.95
CA GLY A 267 1.47 5.98 -23.71
C GLY A 267 0.79 4.83 -22.95
N LEU A 268 0.81 4.84 -21.61
CA LEU A 268 0.11 3.85 -20.79
C LEU A 268 -1.29 4.36 -20.42
N PHE A 269 -2.31 3.54 -20.61
CA PHE A 269 -3.61 3.82 -19.98
C PHE A 269 -3.55 3.52 -18.49
N LEU A 270 -4.26 4.33 -17.71
CA LEU A 270 -4.50 4.12 -16.29
C LEU A 270 -6.00 4.13 -16.04
N VAL A 271 -6.53 3.02 -15.54
CA VAL A 271 -7.97 2.82 -15.37
C VAL A 271 -8.31 2.27 -14.00
N GLY A 272 -9.33 2.86 -13.36
CA GLY A 272 -9.95 2.30 -12.18
C GLY A 272 -11.19 1.49 -12.55
N VAL A 273 -11.25 0.22 -12.14
CA VAL A 273 -12.36 -0.68 -12.46
C VAL A 273 -13.09 -1.13 -11.21
N LYS A 274 -14.36 -1.49 -11.35
CA LYS A 274 -15.10 -2.24 -10.35
C LYS A 274 -15.06 -3.72 -10.72
N PRO A 275 -14.47 -4.58 -9.88
CA PRO A 275 -14.46 -6.02 -10.11
C PRO A 275 -15.85 -6.66 -9.95
#